data_AF-A0A2X3CS53-F1
#
_entry.id   AF-A0A2X3CS53-F1
#
_cell.length_a   1.000
_cell.length_b   1.000
_cell.length_c   1.000
_cell.angle_alpha   90.00
_cell.angle_beta   90.00
_cell.angle_gamma   90.00
#
_symmetry.space_group_name_H-M   'P 1'
#
loop_
_entity.id
_entity.type
_entity.pdbx_description
1 polymer ?
#
loop_
_entity_poly.entity_id
_entity_poly.type
_entity_poly.pdbx_seq_one_letter_code
_entity_poly.pdbx_strand_id
1 'polypeptide(L)'
;MQDTGLLGRLYAEGHEAVDRSPGRGLTAVGANGLQKHRFGIFTQSFPTFLALSLYQIESNTRSAAVLGFVGAGGIGLIYAENMRLWNWDVVMFITLLLVAVVMIMDTLSAWLRRRYIGGAAVPLYQGGR
;
A
#
# COMPACT_ATOMS: atom_id res chain seq x y z
N MET A 1 11.58 -8.65 -10.75
CA MET A 1 11.13 -7.90 -11.96
C MET A 1 9.91 -8.53 -12.64
N GLN A 2 9.16 -9.43 -11.97
CA GLN A 2 7.87 -9.95 -12.50
C GLN A 2 6.66 -9.13 -12.02
N ASP A 3 6.87 -8.10 -11.19
CA ASP A 3 5.80 -7.53 -10.39
C ASP A 3 5.00 -6.43 -11.08
N THR A 4 5.50 -5.84 -12.18
CA THR A 4 4.80 -4.73 -12.86
C THR A 4 3.50 -5.20 -13.53
N GLY A 5 3.47 -6.40 -14.10
CA GLY A 5 2.27 -6.97 -14.72
C GLY A 5 1.21 -7.38 -13.70
N LEU A 6 1.63 -7.96 -12.58
CA LEU A 6 0.75 -8.30 -11.46
C LEU A 6 0.20 -7.04 -10.78
N LEU A 7 1.05 -6.03 -10.57
CA LEU A 7 0.66 -4.69 -10.11
C LEU A 7 -0.42 -4.10 -11.00
N GLY A 8 -0.23 -4.11 -12.32
CA GLY A 8 -1.20 -3.60 -13.29
C GLY A 8 -2.56 -4.29 -13.19
N ARG A 9 -2.56 -5.62 -13.02
CA ARG A 9 -3.77 -6.41 -12.82
C ARG A 9 -4.47 -6.07 -11.49
N LEU A 10 -3.73 -6.05 -10.38
CA LEU A 10 -4.28 -5.75 -9.04
C LEU A 10 -4.81 -4.32 -8.96
N TYR A 11 -4.16 -3.39 -9.66
CA TYR A 11 -4.65 -2.04 -9.86
C TYR A 11 -5.94 -1.99 -10.67
N ALA A 12 -6.06 -2.77 -11.75
CA ALA A 12 -7.29 -2.88 -12.52
C ALA A 12 -8.42 -3.50 -11.70
N GLU A 13 -8.18 -4.61 -10.99
CA GLU A 13 -9.14 -5.23 -10.09
C GLU A 13 -9.59 -4.27 -8.97
N GLY A 14 -8.65 -3.51 -8.38
CA GLY A 14 -8.96 -2.49 -7.37
C GLY A 14 -9.74 -1.29 -7.92
N HIS A 15 -9.59 -0.97 -9.21
CA HIS A 15 -10.36 0.07 -9.89
C HIS A 15 -11.76 -0.42 -10.30
N GLU A 16 -11.89 -1.68 -10.71
CA GLU A 16 -13.17 -2.31 -11.06
C GLU A 16 -14.04 -2.61 -9.83
N ALA A 17 -13.44 -2.87 -8.68
CA ALA A 17 -14.14 -3.10 -7.41
C ALA A 17 -14.84 -1.84 -6.85
N VAL A 18 -14.62 -0.67 -7.45
CA VAL A 18 -15.23 0.59 -7.01
C VAL A 18 -16.73 0.61 -7.33
N ASP A 19 -17.55 0.85 -6.32
CA ASP A 19 -19.00 0.94 -6.49
C ASP A 19 -19.36 2.15 -7.36
N ARG A 20 -20.19 1.94 -8.39
CA ARG A 20 -20.67 3.01 -9.28
C ARG A 20 -21.72 3.90 -8.59
N SER A 21 -22.23 3.47 -7.43
CA SER A 21 -23.30 4.16 -6.70
C SER A 21 -23.04 5.64 -6.38
N PRO A 22 -21.83 6.07 -5.94
CA PRO A 22 -21.54 7.49 -5.66
C PRO A 22 -21.56 8.39 -6.91
N GLY A 23 -21.36 7.82 -8.10
CA GLY A 23 -21.52 8.54 -9.37
C GLY A 23 -22.96 9.02 -9.62
N ARG A 24 -23.96 8.31 -9.09
CA ARG A 24 -25.37 8.74 -9.17
C ARG A 24 -25.65 9.93 -8.26
N GLY A 25 -25.05 9.98 -7.07
CA GLY A 25 -25.12 11.13 -6.17
C GLY A 25 -24.51 12.39 -6.79
N LEU A 26 -23.31 12.28 -7.38
CA LEU A 26 -22.66 13.38 -8.11
C LEU A 26 -23.46 13.83 -9.35
N THR A 27 -24.21 12.93 -9.99
CA THR A 27 -25.14 13.27 -11.08
C THR A 27 -26.30 14.13 -10.58
N ALA A 28 -26.84 13.81 -9.40
CA ALA A 28 -27.96 14.55 -8.81
C ALA A 28 -27.59 16.00 -8.42
N VAL A 29 -26.31 16.29 -8.19
CA VAL A 29 -25.80 17.64 -7.88
C VAL A 29 -25.29 18.41 -9.12
N GLY A 30 -25.45 17.85 -10.33
CA GLY A 30 -25.06 18.51 -11.58
C GLY A 30 -23.56 18.41 -11.94
N ALA A 31 -22.82 17.46 -11.36
CA ALA A 31 -21.39 17.33 -11.64
C ALA A 31 -21.10 16.89 -13.09
N ASN A 32 -20.11 17.52 -13.73
CA ASN A 32 -19.67 17.18 -15.09
C ASN A 32 -18.93 15.81 -15.12
N GLY A 33 -18.81 15.17 -16.28
CA GLY A 33 -18.21 13.82 -16.43
C GLY A 33 -16.80 13.70 -15.84
N LEU A 34 -15.98 14.75 -15.98
CA LEU A 34 -14.63 14.80 -15.40
C LEU A 34 -14.64 14.86 -13.86
N GLN A 35 -15.62 15.56 -13.27
CA GLN A 35 -15.80 15.64 -11.82
C GLN A 35 -16.30 14.31 -11.26
N LYS A 36 -17.19 13.61 -11.95
CA LYS A 36 -17.62 12.25 -11.56
C LYS A 36 -16.48 11.25 -11.55
N HIS A 37 -15.61 11.29 -12.57
CA HIS A 37 -14.50 10.35 -12.64
C HIS A 37 -13.47 10.62 -11.53
N ARG A 38 -13.11 11.89 -11.32
CA ARG A 38 -12.09 12.29 -10.34
C ARG A 38 -12.56 12.15 -8.87
N PHE A 39 -13.78 12.59 -8.57
CA PHE A 39 -14.32 12.58 -7.20
C PHE A 39 -15.15 11.33 -6.87
N GLY A 40 -15.61 10.60 -7.87
CA GLY A 40 -16.30 9.32 -7.68
C GLY A 40 -15.31 8.14 -7.73
N ILE A 41 -14.81 7.83 -8.93
CA ILE A 41 -14.11 6.56 -9.18
C ILE A 41 -12.64 6.62 -8.74
N PHE A 42 -11.93 7.69 -9.09
CA PHE A 42 -10.51 7.83 -8.76
C PHE A 42 -10.30 7.96 -7.25
N THR A 43 -11.10 8.78 -6.57
CA THR A 43 -11.00 8.95 -5.11
C THR A 43 -11.26 7.65 -4.34
N GLN A 44 -12.11 6.76 -4.86
CA GLN A 44 -12.39 5.45 -4.24
C GLN A 44 -11.34 4.38 -4.56
N SER A 45 -10.73 4.41 -5.74
CA SER A 45 -9.68 3.44 -6.11
C SER A 45 -8.29 3.85 -5.60
N PHE A 46 -8.03 5.15 -5.43
CA PHE A 46 -6.76 5.71 -4.97
C PHE A 46 -6.21 5.10 -3.67
N PRO A 47 -7.03 4.84 -2.63
CA PRO A 47 -6.56 4.15 -1.42
C PRO A 47 -6.01 2.75 -1.68
N THR A 48 -6.65 2.00 -2.59
CA THR A 48 -6.19 0.67 -3.01
C THR A 48 -4.87 0.75 -3.78
N PHE A 49 -4.76 1.73 -4.70
CA PHE A 49 -3.50 2.01 -5.40
C PHE A 49 -2.35 2.30 -4.44
N LEU A 50 -2.59 3.16 -3.46
CA LEU A 50 -1.59 3.56 -2.47
C LEU A 50 -1.19 2.39 -1.56
N ALA A 51 -2.16 1.59 -1.10
CA ALA A 51 -1.89 0.40 -0.29
C ALA A 51 -1.01 -0.62 -1.04
N LEU A 52 -1.33 -0.91 -2.31
CA LEU A 52 -0.56 -1.86 -3.12
C LEU A 52 0.85 -1.32 -3.44
N SER A 53 0.98 -0.01 -3.67
CA SER A 53 2.28 0.64 -3.86
C SER A 53 3.17 0.51 -2.63
N LEU A 54 2.62 0.80 -1.44
CA LEU A 54 3.35 0.72 -0.18
C LEU A 54 3.78 -0.70 0.15
N TYR A 55 2.88 -1.68 -0.05
CA TYR A 55 3.19 -3.10 0.09
C TYR A 55 4.34 -3.53 -0.82
N GLN A 56 4.34 -3.10 -2.09
CA GLN A 56 5.42 -3.41 -3.01
C GLN A 56 6.75 -2.78 -2.58
N ILE A 57 6.75 -1.54 -2.11
CA ILE A 57 7.97 -0.90 -1.59
C ILE A 57 8.51 -1.67 -0.37
N GLU A 58 7.64 -2.07 0.55
CA GLU A 58 8.02 -2.85 1.73
C GLU A 58 8.63 -4.21 1.32
N SER A 59 7.93 -4.95 0.47
CA SER A 59 8.38 -6.25 -0.06
C SER A 59 9.72 -6.15 -0.80
N ASN A 60 9.87 -5.11 -1.63
CA ASN A 60 11.11 -4.85 -2.36
C ASN A 60 12.25 -4.47 -1.41
N THR A 61 11.99 -3.70 -0.36
CA THR A 61 12.99 -3.31 0.65
C THR A 61 13.52 -4.53 1.39
N ARG A 62 12.63 -5.45 1.81
CA ARG A 62 13.01 -6.71 2.45
C ARG A 62 13.81 -7.60 1.51
N SER A 63 13.36 -7.74 0.27
CA SER A 63 14.03 -8.55 -0.75
C SER A 63 15.41 -7.98 -1.10
N ALA A 64 15.57 -6.65 -1.14
CA ALA A 64 16.85 -5.99 -1.39
C ALA A 64 17.84 -6.21 -0.24
N ALA A 65 17.38 -6.20 1.02
CA ALA A 65 18.23 -6.55 2.16
C ALA A 65 18.71 -8.01 2.10
N VAL A 66 17.82 -8.96 1.74
CA VAL A 66 18.18 -10.37 1.57
C VAL A 66 19.15 -10.56 0.39
N LEU A 67 18.89 -9.94 -0.76
CA LEU A 67 19.80 -10.00 -1.92
C LEU A 67 21.16 -9.37 -1.62
N GLY A 68 21.19 -8.27 -0.85
CA GLY A 68 22.41 -7.64 -0.41
C GLY A 68 23.28 -8.56 0.44
N PHE A 69 22.67 -9.40 1.28
CA PHE A 69 23.37 -10.41 2.08
C PHE A 69 24.11 -11.44 1.22
N VAL A 70 23.56 -11.81 0.06
CA VAL A 70 24.17 -12.76 -0.89
C VAL A 70 25.22 -12.10 -1.80
N GLY A 71 25.48 -10.80 -1.64
CA GLY A 71 26.53 -10.08 -2.37
C GLY A 71 26.06 -9.14 -3.48
N ALA A 72 24.75 -8.88 -3.59
CA ALA A 72 24.21 -7.92 -4.56
C ALA A 72 24.50 -6.43 -4.20
N GLY A 73 25.12 -6.17 -3.03
CA GLY A 73 25.42 -4.81 -2.53
C GLY A 73 24.36 -4.23 -1.58
N GLY A 74 24.58 -3.00 -1.09
CA GLY A 74 23.63 -2.28 -0.23
C GLY A 74 23.67 -2.67 1.26
N ILE A 75 22.57 -2.43 1.99
CA ILE A 75 22.49 -2.64 3.45
C ILE A 75 22.76 -4.11 3.83
N GLY A 76 22.29 -5.05 3.01
CA GLY A 76 22.53 -6.48 3.23
C GLY A 76 24.00 -6.89 3.13
N LEU A 77 24.80 -6.20 2.30
CA LEU A 77 26.23 -6.47 2.19
C LEU A 77 26.96 -6.04 3.46
N ILE A 78 26.65 -4.83 3.97
CA ILE A 78 27.20 -4.31 5.22
C ILE A 78 26.81 -5.22 6.39
N TYR A 79 25.57 -5.72 6.39
CA TYR A 79 25.10 -6.70 7.37
C TYR A 79 25.92 -7.99 7.34
N ALA A 80 26.10 -8.59 6.15
CA ALA A 80 26.86 -9.82 5.97
C ALA A 80 28.34 -9.67 6.36
N GLU A 81 28.95 -8.53 6.00
CA GLU A 81 30.33 -8.21 6.34
C GLU A 81 30.55 -8.10 7.85
N ASN A 82 29.69 -7.33 8.54
CA ASN A 82 29.77 -7.17 10.00
C ASN A 82 29.48 -8.47 10.74
N MET A 83 28.61 -9.34 10.20
CA MET A 83 28.39 -10.68 10.74
C MET A 83 29.66 -11.55 10.64
N ARG A 84 30.40 -11.48 9.52
CA ARG A 84 31.68 -12.20 9.35
C ARG A 84 32.80 -11.66 10.25
N LEU A 85 32.78 -10.35 10.52
CA LEU A 85 33.74 -9.67 11.41
C LEU A 85 33.40 -9.82 12.90
N TRP A 86 32.38 -10.61 13.26
CA TRP A 86 31.89 -10.76 14.64
C TRP A 86 31.47 -9.44 15.32
N ASN A 87 31.09 -8.44 14.52
CA ASN A 87 30.67 -7.13 14.98
C ASN A 87 29.16 -7.13 15.29
N TRP A 88 28.79 -7.77 16.39
CA TRP A 88 27.39 -7.97 16.78
C TRP A 88 26.64 -6.66 17.07
N ASP A 89 27.35 -5.60 17.49
CA ASP A 89 26.74 -4.29 17.74
C ASP A 89 26.12 -3.72 16.46
N VAL A 90 26.85 -3.78 15.34
CA VAL A 90 26.38 -3.29 14.04
C VAL A 90 25.30 -4.20 13.46
N VAL A 91 25.44 -5.52 13.59
CA VAL A 91 24.43 -6.49 13.13
C VAL A 91 23.09 -6.27 13.83
N MET A 92 23.11 -6.07 15.15
CA MET A 92 21.91 -5.80 15.95
C MET A 92 21.29 -4.45 15.59
N PHE A 93 22.12 -3.42 15.38
CA PHE A 93 21.64 -2.10 14.97
C PHE A 93 20.91 -2.16 13.61
N ILE A 94 21.50 -2.80 12.60
CA ILE A 94 20.88 -2.93 11.28
C ILE A 94 19.59 -3.74 11.35
N THR A 95 19.57 -4.82 12.15
CA THR A 95 18.36 -5.63 12.37
C THR A 95 17.22 -4.79 12.96
N LEU A 96 17.51 -4.04 14.04
CA LEU A 96 16.52 -3.19 14.69
C LEU A 96 16.02 -2.08 13.76
N LEU A 97 16.91 -1.49 12.97
CA LEU A 97 16.55 -0.48 11.99
C LEU A 97 15.60 -1.05 10.92
N LEU A 98 15.87 -2.25 10.42
CA LEU A 98 15.02 -2.91 9.43
C LEU A 98 13.63 -3.23 10.03
N VAL A 99 13.59 -3.74 11.26
CA VAL A 99 12.33 -3.97 11.98
C VAL A 99 11.54 -2.67 12.15
N ALA A 100 12.19 -1.58 12.56
CA ALA A 100 11.54 -0.29 12.73
C ALA A 100 10.95 0.24 11.42
N VAL A 101 11.68 0.15 10.31
CA VAL A 101 11.20 0.56 8.98
C VAL A 101 9.96 -0.26 8.57
N VAL A 102 10.02 -1.59 8.72
CA VAL A 102 8.88 -2.47 8.39
C VAL A 102 7.66 -2.13 9.26
N MET A 103 7.84 -1.97 10.58
CA MET A 103 6.74 -1.58 11.48
C MET A 103 6.10 -0.24 11.13
N ILE A 104 6.91 0.76 10.74
CA ILE A 104 6.40 2.06 10.30
C ILE A 104 5.56 1.91 9.04
N MET A 105 6.02 1.13 8.05
CA MET A 105 5.27 0.88 6.81
C MET A 105 3.97 0.09 7.05
N ASP A 106 3.99 -0.91 7.93
CA ASP A 106 2.80 -1.66 8.35
C ASP A 106 1.77 -0.74 9.01
N THR A 107 2.23 0.13 9.92
CA THR A 107 1.36 1.08 10.62
C THR A 107 0.76 2.09 9.66
N LEU A 108 1.55 2.60 8.72
CA LEU A 108 1.08 3.51 7.68
C LEU A 108 0.01 2.84 6.80
N SER A 109 0.27 1.59 6.41
CA SER A 109 -0.67 0.77 5.62
C SER A 109 -1.98 0.52 6.37
N ALA A 110 -1.91 0.18 7.66
CA ALA A 110 -3.09 -0.01 8.51
C ALA A 110 -3.86 1.29 8.74
N TRP A 111 -3.17 2.42 8.92
CA TRP A 111 -3.78 3.74 9.09
C TRP A 111 -4.53 4.16 7.82
N LEU A 112 -3.89 4.03 6.66
CA LEU A 112 -4.50 4.29 5.35
C LEU A 112 -5.75 3.41 5.15
N ARG A 113 -5.64 2.11 5.47
CA ARG A 113 -6.78 1.18 5.37
C ARG A 113 -7.96 1.62 6.23
N ARG A 114 -7.71 2.04 7.48
CA ARG A 114 -8.77 2.53 8.39
C ARG A 114 -9.37 3.85 7.91
N ARG A 115 -8.55 4.76 7.36
CA ARG A 115 -8.99 6.08 6.90
C ARG A 115 -9.94 6.02 5.71
N TYR A 116 -9.76 5.03 4.83
CA TYR A 116 -10.45 4.97 3.54
C TYR A 116 -11.43 3.79 3.37
N ILE A 117 -11.24 2.68 4.09
CA ILE A 117 -12.16 1.51 4.04
C ILE A 117 -13.20 1.55 5.17
N GLY A 118 -12.98 2.37 6.21
CA GLY A 118 -13.95 2.61 7.29
C GLY A 118 -15.07 3.54 6.87
N GLY A 119 -15.86 3.17 5.86
CA GLY A 119 -17.14 3.80 5.59
C GLY A 119 -18.13 3.38 6.67
N ALA A 120 -18.57 4.32 7.50
CA ALA A 120 -19.73 4.10 8.37
C ALA A 120 -20.88 3.60 7.47
N ALA A 121 -21.45 2.44 7.79
CA ALA A 121 -22.61 1.92 7.10
C ALA A 121 -23.73 2.94 7.26
N VAL A 122 -23.95 3.78 6.24
CA VAL A 122 -25.10 4.68 6.21
C VAL A 122 -26.31 3.78 6.01
N PRO A 123 -27.25 3.72 6.95
CA PRO A 123 -28.44 2.90 6.80
C PRO A 123 -29.26 3.48 5.64
N LEU A 124 -29.13 2.87 4.46
CA LEU A 124 -29.93 3.22 3.30
C LEU A 124 -31.30 2.57 3.45
N TYR A 125 -32.25 3.37 3.92
CA TYR A 125 -33.70 3.15 3.85
C TYR A 125 -34.26 1.99 4.71
N GLN A 126 -34.83 2.34 5.87
CA GLN A 126 -35.88 1.54 6.51
C GLN A 126 -37.19 1.84 5.78
N GLY A 127 -37.52 1.01 4.79
CA GLY A 127 -38.83 1.02 4.16
C GLY A 127 -39.88 0.35 5.03
N GLY A 128 -40.96 1.07 5.31
CA GLY A 128 -42.30 0.51 5.48
C GLY A 128 -42.80 0.36 6.92
N ARG A 129 -43.38 1.43 7.47
CA ARG A 129 -44.80 1.49 7.85
C ARG A 129 -45.30 2.92 7.69
#